data_AF-A0AAW4FEM7-F1
#
_entry.id   AF-A0AAW4FEM7-F1
#
_cell.length_a   1.000
_cell.length_b   1.000
_cell.length_c   1.000
_cell.angle_alpha   90.00
_cell.angle_beta   90.00
_cell.angle_gamma   90.00
#
_symmetry.space_group_name_H-M   'P 1'
#
loop_
_entity.id
_entity.type
_entity.pdbx_description
1 polymer ?
#
loop_
_entity_poly.entity_id
_entity_poly.type
_entity_poly.pdbx_seq_one_letter_code
_entity_poly.pdbx_strand_id
1 'polypeptide(L)'
;MDAGIASVVAAIIAAAAAGVGLVITKENKTSEFRQAWIDGLREELAELMENFLQLRTTPPEKLPEVAGKIYFLSAKVKLRLSSKNLTNEESQLLKIIEDYILKMDRSSNITDVVRQYFEYSSSVLKTEWERVKRGEKKYRVAITVSYSILVFLGLYFASRFIPAISEKILEIIEFLNYSLF
;
A
#
# COMPACT_ATOMS: atom_id res chain seq x y z
N MET A 1 34.97 -11.34 27.91
CA MET A 1 33.76 -11.90 27.29
C MET A 1 34.23 -13.05 26.43
N ASP A 2 33.86 -14.29 26.73
CA ASP A 2 34.37 -15.46 26.01
C ASP A 2 33.99 -15.37 24.52
N ALA A 3 34.95 -15.62 23.63
CA ALA A 3 34.77 -15.50 22.18
C ALA A 3 33.54 -16.30 21.66
N GLY A 4 33.20 -17.41 22.32
CA GLY A 4 32.00 -18.20 22.01
C GLY A 4 30.67 -17.48 22.26
N ILE A 5 30.59 -16.67 23.32
CA ILE A 5 29.38 -15.87 23.61
C ILE A 5 29.21 -14.81 22.52
N ALA A 6 30.32 -14.17 22.10
CA ALA A 6 30.28 -13.16 21.04
C ALA A 6 29.83 -13.75 19.69
N SER A 7 30.29 -14.94 19.32
CA SER A 7 29.86 -15.60 18.06
C SER A 7 28.39 -16.00 18.08
N VAL A 8 27.87 -16.49 19.21
CA VAL A 8 26.46 -16.85 19.34
C VAL A 8 25.57 -15.60 19.22
N VAL A 9 25.97 -14.49 19.86
CA VAL A 9 25.27 -13.21 19.74
C VAL A 9 25.28 -12.71 18.30
N ALA A 10 26.42 -12.77 17.61
CA ALA A 10 26.53 -12.37 16.21
C ALA A 10 25.62 -13.22 15.29
N ALA A 11 25.57 -14.53 15.50
CA ALA A 11 24.72 -15.43 14.72
C ALA A 11 23.22 -15.13 14.91
N ILE A 12 22.79 -14.82 16.14
CA ILE A 12 21.40 -14.43 16.44
C ILE A 12 21.03 -13.12 15.73
N ILE A 13 21.93 -12.13 15.74
CA ILE A 13 21.72 -10.85 15.04
C ILE A 13 21.61 -11.08 13.53
N ALA A 14 22.51 -11.88 12.96
CA ALA A 14 22.48 -12.21 11.54
C ALA A 14 21.17 -12.92 11.14
N ALA A 15 20.70 -13.87 11.95
CA ALA A 15 19.42 -14.55 11.72
C ALA A 15 18.23 -13.58 11.82
N ALA A 16 18.23 -12.65 12.78
CA ALA A 16 17.20 -11.63 12.91
C ALA A 16 17.17 -10.68 11.69
N ALA A 17 18.35 -10.22 11.24
CA ALA A 17 18.47 -9.38 10.05
C ALA A 17 17.98 -10.09 8.79
N ALA A 18 18.32 -11.37 8.61
CA ALA A 18 17.82 -12.19 7.50
C ALA A 18 16.29 -12.34 7.54
N GLY A 19 15.72 -12.57 8.73
CA GLY A 19 14.26 -12.65 8.92
C GLY A 19 13.54 -11.36 8.54
N VAL A 20 14.07 -10.20 8.95
CA VAL A 20 13.53 -8.89 8.53
C VAL A 20 13.63 -8.71 7.01
N GLY A 21 14.75 -9.10 6.41
CA GLY A 21 14.93 -9.09 4.96
C GLY A 21 13.84 -9.87 4.22
N LEU A 22 13.55 -11.09 4.67
CA LEU A 22 12.48 -11.92 4.09
C LEU A 22 11.09 -11.28 4.21
N VAL A 23 10.78 -10.65 5.35
CA VAL A 23 9.52 -9.95 5.57
C VAL A 23 9.38 -8.77 4.61
N ILE A 24 10.45 -7.98 4.44
CA ILE A 24 10.48 -6.85 3.50
C ILE A 24 10.32 -7.34 2.06
N THR A 25 11.05 -8.38 1.65
CA THR A 25 10.92 -8.94 0.30
C THR A 25 9.51 -9.42 0.01
N LYS A 26 8.89 -10.11 0.98
CA LYS A 26 7.50 -10.54 0.85
C LYS A 26 6.56 -9.35 0.71
N GLU A 27 6.68 -8.34 1.58
CA GLU A 27 5.79 -7.16 1.56
C GLU A 27 5.93 -6.38 0.25
N ASN A 28 7.16 -6.17 -0.23
CA ASN A 28 7.43 -5.52 -1.51
C ASN A 28 6.74 -6.26 -2.65
N LYS A 29 6.83 -7.60 -2.68
CA LYS A 29 6.21 -8.39 -3.73
C LYS A 29 4.68 -8.37 -3.66
N THR A 30 4.11 -8.43 -2.45
CA THR A 30 2.66 -8.25 -2.25
C THR A 30 2.21 -6.87 -2.72
N SER A 31 2.97 -5.81 -2.41
CA SER A 31 2.65 -4.44 -2.84
C SER A 31 2.68 -4.32 -4.36
N GLU A 32 3.70 -4.88 -5.03
CA GLU A 32 3.81 -4.95 -6.49
C GLU A 32 2.60 -5.63 -7.13
N PHE A 33 2.17 -6.79 -6.60
CA PHE A 33 0.98 -7.48 -7.10
C PHE A 33 -0.31 -6.68 -6.91
N ARG A 34 -0.44 -5.95 -5.79
CA ARG A 34 -1.61 -5.09 -5.57
C ARG A 34 -1.60 -3.88 -6.49
N GLN A 35 -0.44 -3.29 -6.74
CA GLN A 35 -0.30 -2.19 -7.71
C GLN A 35 -0.67 -2.67 -9.11
N ALA A 36 -0.17 -3.83 -9.55
CA ALA A 36 -0.57 -4.43 -10.83
C ALA A 36 -2.08 -4.71 -10.91
N TRP A 37 -2.71 -5.11 -9.80
CA TRP A 37 -4.16 -5.26 -9.74
C TRP A 37 -4.89 -3.91 -9.88
N ILE A 38 -4.42 -2.84 -9.21
CA ILE A 38 -4.98 -1.47 -9.30
C ILE A 38 -4.82 -0.91 -10.71
N ASP A 39 -3.62 -1.04 -11.30
CA ASP A 39 -3.33 -0.50 -12.63
C ASP A 39 -4.16 -1.21 -13.69
N GLY A 40 -4.31 -2.54 -13.61
CA GLY A 40 -5.20 -3.24 -14.53
C GLY A 40 -6.68 -2.90 -14.33
N LEU A 41 -7.11 -2.56 -13.11
CA LEU A 41 -8.49 -2.09 -12.89
C LEU A 41 -8.67 -0.69 -13.50
N ARG A 42 -7.68 0.20 -13.33
CA ARG A 42 -7.68 1.54 -13.94
C ARG A 42 -7.80 1.44 -15.47
N GLU A 43 -7.02 0.55 -16.08
CA GLU A 43 -7.06 0.32 -17.53
C GLU A 43 -8.44 -0.17 -17.98
N GLU A 44 -8.98 -1.20 -17.32
CA GLU A 44 -10.29 -1.75 -17.67
C GLU A 44 -11.43 -0.73 -17.51
N LEU A 45 -11.33 0.17 -16.51
CA LEU A 45 -12.30 1.25 -16.33
C LEU A 45 -12.17 2.32 -17.44
N ALA A 46 -10.95 2.68 -17.83
CA ALA A 46 -10.73 3.62 -18.91
C ALA A 46 -11.24 3.06 -20.25
N GLU A 47 -10.88 1.81 -20.58
CA GLU A 47 -11.35 1.13 -21.79
C GLU A 47 -12.88 0.99 -21.81
N LEU A 48 -13.50 0.68 -20.66
CA LEU A 48 -14.96 0.56 -20.56
C LEU A 48 -15.63 1.89 -20.87
N MET A 49 -15.12 2.99 -20.30
CA MET A 49 -15.65 4.33 -20.55
C MET A 49 -15.45 4.75 -22.01
N GLU A 50 -14.30 4.46 -22.61
CA GLU A 50 -14.04 4.74 -24.01
C GLU A 50 -15.05 4.03 -24.92
N ASN A 51 -15.25 2.72 -24.75
CA ASN A 51 -16.20 1.96 -25.55
C ASN A 51 -17.65 2.45 -25.34
N PHE A 52 -18.01 2.84 -24.12
CA PHE A 52 -19.32 3.44 -23.86
C PHE A 52 -19.51 4.76 -24.62
N LEU A 53 -18.49 5.63 -24.67
CA LEU A 53 -18.53 6.87 -25.43
C LEU A 53 -18.61 6.61 -26.95
N GLN A 54 -17.90 5.60 -27.44
CA GLN A 54 -17.93 5.19 -28.84
C GLN A 54 -19.32 4.75 -29.32
N LEU A 55 -20.23 4.32 -28.44
CA LEU A 55 -21.61 3.98 -28.82
C LEU A 55 -22.35 5.12 -29.54
N ARG A 56 -21.95 6.37 -29.28
CA ARG A 56 -22.59 7.57 -29.85
C ARG A 56 -22.07 7.91 -31.24
N THR A 57 -20.82 7.55 -31.53
CA THR A 57 -20.13 7.89 -32.79
C THR A 57 -20.05 6.71 -33.75
N THR A 58 -20.22 5.48 -33.25
CA THR A 58 -20.09 4.26 -34.03
C THR A 58 -21.31 4.04 -34.94
N PRO A 59 -21.10 3.72 -36.23
CA PRO A 59 -22.19 3.44 -37.16
C PRO A 59 -22.97 2.17 -36.77
N PRO A 60 -24.25 2.04 -37.16
CA PRO A 60 -25.13 0.94 -36.76
C PRO A 60 -24.55 -0.47 -36.97
N GLU A 61 -23.78 -0.65 -38.04
CA GLU A 61 -23.18 -1.93 -38.43
C GLU A 61 -22.14 -2.45 -37.43
N LYS A 62 -21.40 -1.55 -36.76
CA LYS A 62 -20.34 -1.90 -35.81
C LYS A 62 -20.79 -1.91 -34.35
N LEU A 63 -22.06 -1.61 -34.09
CA LEU A 63 -22.60 -1.57 -32.73
C LEU A 63 -22.52 -2.90 -31.98
N PRO A 64 -22.77 -4.07 -32.61
CA PRO A 64 -22.64 -5.34 -31.90
C PRO A 64 -21.22 -5.60 -31.40
N GLU A 65 -20.20 -5.13 -32.14
CA GLU A 65 -18.79 -5.26 -31.73
C GLU A 65 -18.51 -4.43 -30.47
N VAL A 66 -18.90 -3.16 -30.47
CA VAL A 66 -18.71 -2.25 -29.32
C VAL A 66 -19.53 -2.75 -28.12
N ALA A 67 -20.76 -3.20 -28.34
CA ALA A 67 -21.61 -3.80 -27.31
C ALA A 67 -20.93 -5.03 -26.67
N GLY A 68 -20.37 -5.92 -27.49
CA GLY A 68 -19.62 -7.09 -27.02
C GLY A 68 -18.42 -6.70 -26.14
N LYS A 69 -17.67 -5.67 -26.53
CA LYS A 69 -16.55 -5.14 -25.73
C LYS A 69 -17.02 -4.57 -24.40
N ILE A 70 -18.12 -3.81 -24.38
CA ILE A 70 -18.71 -3.28 -23.14
C ILE A 70 -19.10 -4.40 -22.17
N TYR A 71 -19.81 -5.43 -22.67
CA TYR A 71 -20.18 -6.57 -21.83
C TYR A 71 -18.94 -7.29 -21.28
N PHE A 72 -17.94 -7.53 -22.12
CA PHE A 72 -16.69 -8.17 -21.70
C PHE A 72 -15.95 -7.36 -20.63
N LEU A 73 -15.74 -6.06 -20.86
CA LEU A 73 -15.03 -5.17 -19.93
C LEU A 73 -15.80 -5.00 -18.61
N SER A 74 -17.12 -4.83 -18.67
CA SER A 74 -17.95 -4.76 -17.46
C SER A 74 -17.86 -6.04 -16.62
N ALA A 75 -17.80 -7.22 -17.26
CA ALA A 75 -17.64 -8.49 -16.58
C ALA A 75 -16.26 -8.60 -15.91
N LYS A 76 -15.19 -8.15 -16.58
CA LYS A 76 -13.85 -8.08 -15.99
C LYS A 76 -13.81 -7.17 -14.76
N VAL A 77 -14.34 -5.96 -14.86
CA VAL A 77 -14.45 -5.01 -13.75
C VAL A 77 -15.23 -5.63 -12.60
N LYS A 78 -16.39 -6.23 -12.87
CA LYS A 78 -17.24 -6.88 -11.86
C LYS A 78 -16.53 -8.05 -11.19
N LEU A 79 -15.76 -8.86 -11.92
CA LEU A 79 -14.97 -9.95 -11.36
C LEU A 79 -13.81 -9.45 -10.49
N ARG A 80 -13.12 -8.39 -10.89
CA ARG A 80 -12.07 -7.78 -10.05
C ARG A 80 -12.63 -7.21 -8.76
N LEU A 81 -13.75 -6.50 -8.85
CA LEU A 81 -14.43 -5.91 -7.71
C LEU A 81 -15.27 -6.92 -6.91
N SER A 82 -15.38 -8.19 -7.34
CA SER A 82 -16.18 -9.21 -6.69
C SER A 82 -15.58 -9.60 -5.33
N SER A 83 -15.77 -8.72 -4.36
CA SER A 83 -15.42 -8.91 -2.96
C SER A 83 -16.67 -9.39 -2.21
N LYS A 84 -16.47 -10.19 -1.17
CA LYS A 84 -17.58 -10.66 -0.31
C LYS A 84 -18.28 -9.50 0.42
N ASN A 85 -17.56 -8.39 0.60
CA ASN A 85 -18.03 -7.20 1.30
C ASN A 85 -17.69 -5.97 0.43
N LEU A 86 -18.58 -5.63 -0.50
CA LEU A 86 -18.43 -4.45 -1.33
C LEU A 86 -18.42 -3.19 -0.47
N THR A 87 -17.50 -2.27 -0.76
CA THR A 87 -17.60 -0.92 -0.19
C THR A 87 -18.76 -0.16 -0.82
N ASN A 88 -19.17 0.93 -0.19
CA ASN A 88 -20.23 1.78 -0.73
C ASN A 88 -19.86 2.30 -2.12
N GLU A 89 -18.60 2.68 -2.31
CA GLU A 89 -18.07 3.23 -3.57
C GLU A 89 -18.06 2.17 -4.67
N GLU A 90 -17.63 0.93 -4.36
CA GLU A 90 -17.67 -0.19 -5.30
C GLU A 90 -19.11 -0.50 -5.72
N SER A 91 -20.05 -0.49 -4.76
CA SER A 91 -21.47 -0.71 -5.02
C SER A 91 -22.06 0.37 -5.94
N GLN A 92 -21.74 1.64 -5.72
CA GLN A 92 -22.22 2.74 -6.56
C GLN A 92 -21.61 2.70 -7.97
N LEU A 93 -20.32 2.37 -8.10
CA LEU A 93 -19.68 2.18 -9.40
C LEU A 93 -20.36 1.08 -10.21
N LEU A 94 -20.61 -0.08 -9.59
CA LEU A 94 -21.28 -1.20 -10.25
C LEU A 94 -22.71 -0.85 -10.65
N LYS A 95 -23.45 -0.11 -9.81
CA LYS A 95 -24.78 0.39 -10.17
C LYS A 95 -24.75 1.28 -11.40
N ILE A 96 -23.81 2.21 -11.51
CA ILE A 96 -23.70 3.08 -12.70
C ILE A 96 -23.41 2.26 -13.97
N ILE A 97 -22.52 1.27 -13.85
CA ILE A 97 -22.22 0.36 -14.96
C ILE A 97 -23.49 -0.39 -15.39
N GLU A 98 -24.24 -0.92 -14.44
CA GLU A 98 -25.47 -1.67 -14.73
C GLU A 98 -26.61 -0.78 -15.26
N ASP A 99 -26.78 0.42 -14.69
CA ASP A 99 -27.93 1.27 -14.99
C ASP A 99 -27.79 2.12 -16.25
N TYR A 100 -26.56 2.47 -16.63
CA TYR A 100 -26.30 3.35 -17.77
C TYR A 100 -25.49 2.65 -18.86
N ILE A 101 -24.37 2.02 -18.49
CA ILE A 101 -23.41 1.49 -19.48
C ILE A 101 -23.95 0.20 -20.12
N LEU A 102 -24.44 -0.74 -19.32
CA LEU A 102 -24.96 -2.02 -19.81
C LEU A 102 -26.31 -1.91 -20.54
N LYS A 103 -27.11 -0.91 -20.20
CA LYS A 103 -28.33 -0.58 -20.96
C LYS A 103 -28.00 0.09 -22.31
N MET A 104 -26.75 0.51 -22.50
CA MET A 104 -26.25 1.12 -23.74
C MET A 104 -27.11 2.31 -24.19
N ASP A 105 -27.66 3.04 -23.22
CA ASP A 105 -28.61 4.11 -23.47
C ASP A 105 -27.90 5.33 -24.06
N ARG A 106 -28.14 5.61 -25.34
CA ARG A 106 -27.60 6.76 -26.08
C ARG A 106 -28.27 8.08 -25.71
N SER A 107 -29.46 8.03 -25.12
CA SER A 107 -30.23 9.21 -24.73
C SER A 107 -29.82 9.75 -23.36
N SER A 108 -29.12 8.93 -22.57
CA SER A 108 -28.59 9.31 -21.25
C SER A 108 -27.75 10.60 -21.30
N ASN A 109 -27.83 11.39 -20.22
CA ASN A 109 -26.96 12.56 -20.05
C ASN A 109 -25.52 12.10 -19.83
N ILE A 110 -24.73 12.10 -20.91
CA ILE A 110 -23.38 11.55 -20.90
C ILE A 110 -22.46 12.27 -19.91
N THR A 111 -22.63 13.58 -19.76
CA THR A 111 -21.79 14.39 -18.88
C THR A 111 -21.95 13.95 -17.43
N ASP A 112 -23.18 13.65 -17.02
CA ASP A 112 -23.45 13.19 -15.66
C ASP A 112 -22.98 11.76 -15.44
N VAL A 113 -23.21 10.86 -16.41
CA VAL A 113 -22.72 9.47 -16.33
C VAL A 113 -21.20 9.43 -16.24
N VAL A 114 -20.49 10.19 -17.08
CA VAL A 114 -19.03 10.29 -17.07
C VAL A 114 -18.54 10.85 -15.73
N ARG A 115 -19.18 11.91 -15.22
CA ARG A 115 -18.82 12.54 -13.94
C ARG A 115 -18.95 11.56 -12.79
N GLN A 116 -20.12 10.91 -12.66
CA GLN A 116 -20.37 9.96 -11.57
C GLN A 116 -19.46 8.73 -11.69
N TYR A 117 -19.30 8.18 -12.89
CA TYR A 117 -18.39 7.07 -13.14
C TYR A 117 -16.97 7.39 -12.69
N PHE A 118 -16.44 8.55 -13.09
CA PHE A 118 -15.11 9.00 -12.72
C PHE A 118 -14.96 9.22 -11.20
N GLU A 119 -15.97 9.79 -10.55
CA GLU A 119 -15.99 10.04 -9.11
C GLU A 119 -15.88 8.73 -8.33
N TYR A 120 -16.75 7.76 -8.62
CA TYR A 120 -16.72 6.47 -7.92
C TYR A 120 -15.51 5.61 -8.31
N SER A 121 -15.08 5.60 -9.59
CA SER A 121 -13.87 4.88 -9.98
C SER A 121 -12.63 5.42 -9.27
N SER A 122 -12.50 6.75 -9.18
CA SER A 122 -11.37 7.39 -8.50
C SER A 122 -11.38 7.11 -7.01
N SER A 123 -12.57 7.10 -6.39
CA SER A 123 -12.72 6.77 -4.97
C SER A 123 -12.35 5.32 -4.66
N VAL A 124 -12.79 4.37 -5.49
CA VAL A 124 -12.40 2.95 -5.39
C VAL A 124 -10.88 2.79 -5.51
N LEU A 125 -10.27 3.37 -6.55
CA LEU A 125 -8.83 3.31 -6.77
C LEU A 125 -8.03 3.94 -5.61
N LYS A 126 -8.51 5.06 -5.06
CA LYS A 126 -7.89 5.73 -3.91
C LYS A 126 -7.95 4.86 -2.66
N THR A 127 -9.10 4.22 -2.40
CA THR A 127 -9.28 3.32 -1.25
C THR A 127 -8.32 2.14 -1.32
N GLU A 128 -8.18 1.53 -2.49
CA GLU A 128 -7.23 0.43 -2.70
C GLU A 128 -5.77 0.90 -2.60
N TRP A 129 -5.44 2.09 -3.13
CA TRP A 129 -4.12 2.67 -2.96
C TRP A 129 -3.75 2.91 -1.49
N GLU A 130 -4.70 3.42 -0.70
CA GLU A 130 -4.51 3.58 0.74
C GLU A 130 -4.34 2.24 1.46
N ARG A 131 -5.03 1.19 1.01
CA ARG A 131 -4.84 -0.18 1.52
C ARG A 131 -3.44 -0.71 1.20
N VAL A 132 -2.93 -0.46 0.00
CA VAL A 132 -1.54 -0.82 -0.40
C VAL A 132 -0.53 -0.11 0.48
N LYS A 133 -0.63 1.22 0.64
CA LYS A 133 0.28 2.00 1.49
C LYS A 133 0.28 1.56 2.95
N ARG A 134 -0.88 1.13 3.47
CA ARG A 134 -1.02 0.65 4.84
C ARG A 134 -0.27 -0.69 5.07
N GLY A 135 -0.04 -1.46 4.01
CA GLY A 135 0.63 -2.75 4.05
C GLY A 135 -0.11 -3.84 4.83
N GLU A 136 0.50 -5.02 4.97
CA GLU A 136 -0.05 -6.13 5.76
C GLU A 136 0.08 -5.89 7.28
N LYS A 137 -0.88 -6.41 8.06
CA LYS A 137 -0.85 -6.30 9.54
C LYS A 137 0.42 -6.91 10.14
N LYS A 138 0.88 -8.04 9.59
CA LYS A 138 2.11 -8.72 10.04
C LYS A 138 3.36 -7.87 9.80
N TYR A 139 3.44 -7.21 8.63
CA TYR A 139 4.52 -6.28 8.31
C TYR A 139 4.55 -5.09 9.28
N ARG A 140 3.39 -4.48 9.54
CA ARG A 140 3.30 -3.38 10.54
C ARG A 140 3.79 -3.81 11.91
N VAL A 141 3.40 -4.99 12.39
CA VAL A 141 3.86 -5.54 13.68
C VAL A 141 5.38 -5.75 13.68
N ALA A 142 5.93 -6.36 12.63
CA ALA A 142 7.37 -6.61 12.53
C ALA A 142 8.18 -5.30 12.60
N ILE A 143 7.70 -4.26 11.93
CA ILE A 143 8.30 -2.92 11.97
C ILE A 143 8.19 -2.30 13.38
N THR A 144 7.01 -2.34 13.99
CA THR A 144 6.82 -1.76 15.33
C THR A 144 7.73 -2.45 16.35
N VAL A 145 7.81 -3.78 16.35
CA VAL A 145 8.70 -4.53 17.25
C VAL A 145 10.16 -4.17 16.99
N SER A 146 10.58 -4.06 15.73
CA SER A 146 11.95 -3.69 15.38
C SER A 146 12.31 -2.29 15.91
N TYR A 147 11.41 -1.30 15.74
CA TYR A 147 11.61 0.04 16.30
C TYR A 147 11.62 0.04 17.83
N SER A 148 10.74 -0.72 18.48
CA SER A 148 10.74 -0.84 19.94
C SER A 148 12.07 -1.39 20.45
N ILE A 149 12.62 -2.44 19.83
CA ILE A 149 13.92 -3.02 20.20
C ILE A 149 15.03 -1.96 20.07
N LEU A 150 15.04 -1.20 18.97
CA LEU A 150 16.03 -0.13 18.76
C LEU A 150 15.93 0.97 19.82
N VAL A 151 14.73 1.38 20.19
CA VAL A 151 14.52 2.37 21.26
C VAL A 151 15.00 1.84 22.61
N PHE A 152 14.66 0.60 22.97
CA PHE A 152 15.11 0.01 24.23
C PHE A 152 16.63 -0.17 24.29
N LEU A 153 17.26 -0.59 23.19
CA LEU A 153 18.72 -0.64 23.08
C LEU A 153 19.34 0.75 23.23
N GLY A 154 18.79 1.75 22.55
CA GLY A 154 19.26 3.13 22.66
C GLY A 154 19.17 3.67 24.10
N LEU A 155 18.04 3.43 24.78
CA LEU A 155 17.86 3.80 26.19
C LEU A 155 18.82 3.06 27.11
N TYR A 156 19.01 1.75 26.89
CA TYR A 156 19.97 0.95 27.64
C TYR A 156 21.39 1.51 27.52
N PHE A 157 21.86 1.77 26.29
CA PHE A 157 23.18 2.37 26.06
C PHE A 157 23.27 3.75 26.70
N ALA A 158 22.27 4.63 26.51
CA ALA A 158 22.26 5.96 27.11
C ALA A 158 22.37 5.89 28.65
N SER A 159 21.60 5.02 29.29
CA SER A 159 21.65 4.83 30.75
C SER A 159 23.00 4.36 31.28
N ARG A 160 23.79 3.64 30.47
CA ARG A 160 25.13 3.18 30.84
C ARG A 160 26.21 4.20 30.51
N PHE A 161 26.06 4.92 29.40
CA PHE A 161 27.07 5.83 28.87
C PHE A 161 27.04 7.20 29.55
N ILE A 162 25.86 7.72 29.91
CA ILE A 162 25.70 9.02 30.59
C ILE A 162 26.43 9.03 31.94
N PRO A 163 26.22 8.06 32.86
CA PRO A 163 26.95 8.03 34.13
C PRO A 163 28.46 7.90 33.94
N ALA A 164 28.90 7.02 33.03
CA ALA A 164 30.32 6.79 32.78
C ALA A 164 31.04 8.03 32.23
N ILE A 165 30.37 8.83 31.38
CA ILE A 165 30.90 10.12 30.94
C ILE A 165 30.92 11.12 32.09
N SER A 166 29.85 11.18 32.90
CA SER A 166 29.77 12.13 34.01
C SER A 166 30.87 11.90 35.06
N GLU A 167 31.17 10.63 35.38
CA GLU A 167 32.26 10.26 36.28
C GLU A 167 33.62 10.68 35.72
N LYS A 168 33.90 10.38 34.44
CA LYS A 168 35.15 10.82 33.79
C LYS A 168 35.31 12.34 33.73
N ILE A 169 34.22 13.08 33.52
CA ILE A 169 34.27 14.54 33.52
C ILE A 169 34.61 15.07 34.92
N LEU A 170 34.02 14.50 35.97
CA LEU A 170 34.32 14.84 37.36
C LEU A 170 35.79 14.58 37.71
N GLU A 171 36.33 13.41 37.34
CA GLU A 171 37.76 13.10 37.54
C GLU A 171 38.68 14.11 36.85
N ILE A 172 38.35 14.51 35.62
CA ILE A 172 39.13 15.52 34.88
C ILE A 172 39.06 16.89 35.57
N ILE A 173 37.90 17.30 36.06
CA ILE A 173 37.72 18.57 36.78
C ILE A 173 38.51 18.56 38.10
N GLU A 174 38.46 17.47 38.87
CA GLU A 174 39.24 17.32 40.11
C GLU A 174 40.75 17.35 39.84
N PHE A 175 41.21 16.65 38.80
CA PHE A 175 42.61 16.66 38.38
C PHE A 175 43.10 18.08 38.00
N LEU A 176 42.29 18.82 37.23
CA LEU A 176 42.63 20.19 36.83
C LEU A 176 42.68 21.12 38.05
N ASN A 177 41.71 21.03 38.96
CA ASN A 177 41.72 21.81 40.21
C ASN A 177 42.92 21.49 41.09
N TYR A 178 43.34 20.23 41.19
CA TYR A 178 44.52 19.84 41.96
C TYR A 178 45.84 20.29 41.32
N SER A 179 45.88 20.45 39.99
CA SER A 179 47.07 20.92 39.26
C SER A 179 47.25 22.45 39.22
N LEU A 180 46.20 23.20 39.57
CA LEU A 180 46.17 24.67 39.55
C LEU A 180 46.40 25.31 40.94
N PHE A 181 46.54 24.49 42.00
CA PHE A 181 46.95 24.87 43.35
C PHE A 181 48.31 24.24 43.70
#